data_AF-A0A503HVJ5-F1
#
_entry.id   AF-A0A503HVJ5-F1
#
_cell.length_a   1.000
_cell.length_b   1.000
_cell.length_c   1.000
_cell.angle_alpha   90.00
_cell.angle_beta   90.00
_cell.angle_gamma   90.00
#
_symmetry.space_group_name_H-M   'P 1'
#
loop_
_entity.id
_entity.type
_entity.pdbx_description
1 polymer ?
#
loop_
_entity_poly.entity_id
_entity_poly.type
_entity_poly.pdbx_seq_one_letter_code
_entity_poly.pdbx_strand_id
1 'polypeptide(L)'
;MSVSDWAGSGIGWERELTALKGRLCPVFRRLEAREGCGAFIDGLLSGIERKTGWLMAEQAGLSRPWRMQALLGRSQWDCERMRDIVFDYVIEALGDDSGVLVVDDTGFLKKGRHSVGVARQYSGTAGRIENCQVGVFAAYASRFGQALIDRRLYLPEAWARDEARRKAAHIPQDVAFATKPAIA
;
A
#
# COMPACT_ATOMS: atom_id res chain seq x y z
N MET A 1 -0.97 -19.19 -20.01
CA MET A 1 0.13 -18.23 -20.24
C MET A 1 1.12 -18.50 -19.14
N SER A 2 2.36 -18.88 -19.46
CA SER A 2 3.31 -19.41 -18.46
C SER A 2 4.10 -18.27 -17.81
N VAL A 3 4.55 -18.44 -16.56
CA VAL A 3 5.52 -17.53 -15.91
C VAL A 3 6.80 -17.35 -16.74
N SER A 4 7.15 -18.35 -17.56
CA SER A 4 8.25 -18.25 -18.53
C SER A 4 8.02 -17.22 -19.64
N ASP A 5 6.77 -16.88 -19.98
CA ASP A 5 6.46 -15.84 -20.98
C ASP A 5 6.68 -14.41 -20.40
N TRP A 6 6.69 -14.27 -19.07
CA TRP A 6 6.89 -13.00 -18.35
C TRP A 6 8.36 -12.67 -18.07
N ALA A 7 9.17 -13.70 -17.78
CA ALA A 7 10.55 -13.50 -17.35
C ALA A 7 11.55 -13.25 -18.50
N GLY A 8 11.11 -13.41 -19.75
CA GLY A 8 11.96 -13.41 -20.94
C GLY A 8 11.82 -12.18 -21.84
N SER A 9 12.12 -10.98 -21.35
CA SER A 9 12.70 -9.84 -22.10
C SER A 9 12.50 -8.53 -21.33
N GLY A 10 13.50 -7.64 -21.35
CA GLY A 10 13.38 -6.27 -20.83
C GLY A 10 12.25 -5.43 -21.46
N ILE A 11 11.63 -5.91 -22.56
CA ILE A 11 10.53 -5.26 -23.28
C ILE A 11 9.16 -5.70 -22.72
N GLY A 12 9.08 -6.85 -22.05
CA GLY A 12 7.83 -7.36 -21.47
C GLY A 12 7.39 -6.55 -20.25
N TRP A 13 8.30 -6.35 -19.28
CA TRP A 13 7.92 -5.78 -17.98
C TRP A 13 7.41 -4.33 -18.06
N GLU A 14 7.96 -3.49 -18.95
CA GLU A 14 7.52 -2.10 -19.12
C GLU A 14 6.08 -2.04 -19.65
N ARG A 15 5.76 -2.93 -20.59
CA ARG A 15 4.41 -3.07 -21.14
C ARG A 15 3.44 -3.55 -20.08
N GLU A 16 3.82 -4.56 -19.30
CA GLU A 16 2.98 -5.08 -18.21
C GLU A 16 2.77 -4.04 -17.10
N LEU A 17 3.82 -3.28 -16.74
CA LEU A 17 3.70 -2.17 -15.80
C LEU A 17 2.76 -1.07 -16.33
N THR A 18 2.85 -0.76 -17.63
CA THR A 18 1.96 0.20 -18.29
C THR A 18 0.51 -0.30 -18.29
N ALA A 19 0.30 -1.58 -18.58
CA ALA A 19 -1.02 -2.23 -18.52
C ALA A 19 -1.60 -2.19 -17.10
N LEU A 20 -0.80 -2.51 -16.08
CA LEU A 20 -1.20 -2.42 -14.67
C LEU A 20 -1.60 -0.99 -14.28
N LYS A 21 -0.80 0.02 -14.64
CA LYS A 21 -1.18 1.44 -14.42
C LYS A 21 -2.49 1.79 -15.11
N GLY A 22 -2.70 1.29 -16.32
CA GLY A 22 -3.97 1.42 -17.06
C GLY A 22 -5.15 0.82 -16.30
N ARG A 23 -5.00 -0.37 -15.71
CA ARG A 23 -6.02 -1.02 -14.87
C ARG A 23 -6.37 -0.20 -13.63
N LEU A 24 -5.41 0.55 -13.08
CA LEU A 24 -5.61 1.41 -11.91
C LEU A 24 -6.29 2.76 -12.23
N CYS A 25 -6.30 3.20 -13.50
CA CYS A 25 -6.89 4.48 -13.90
C CYS A 25 -8.33 4.72 -13.41
N PRO A 26 -9.26 3.74 -13.42
CA PRO A 26 -10.63 3.92 -12.95
C PRO A 26 -10.75 4.31 -11.46
N VAL A 27 -9.73 4.03 -10.64
CA VAL A 27 -9.68 4.43 -9.23
C VAL A 27 -9.65 5.96 -9.07
N PHE A 28 -9.15 6.66 -10.08
CA PHE A 28 -8.95 8.10 -10.05
C PHE A 28 -9.95 8.82 -10.97
N ARG A 29 -10.67 9.79 -10.41
CA ARG A 29 -11.60 10.64 -11.18
C ARG A 29 -10.88 11.64 -12.10
N ARG A 30 -9.74 12.16 -11.66
CA ARG A 30 -9.00 13.24 -12.32
C ARG A 30 -7.80 12.71 -13.09
N LEU A 31 -7.55 13.25 -14.27
CA LEU A 31 -6.40 12.87 -15.10
C LEU A 31 -5.07 13.13 -14.38
N GLU A 32 -4.95 14.26 -13.69
CA GLU A 32 -3.71 14.63 -12.99
C GLU A 32 -3.39 13.66 -11.84
N ALA A 33 -4.41 13.05 -11.23
CA ALA A 33 -4.23 12.04 -10.21
C ALA A 33 -3.81 10.68 -10.81
N ARG A 34 -4.31 10.34 -12.01
CA ARG A 34 -3.86 9.15 -12.77
C ARG A 34 -2.39 9.26 -13.15
N GLU A 35 -2.00 10.39 -13.73
CA GLU A 35 -0.60 10.69 -14.06
C GLU A 35 0.29 10.68 -12.80
N GLY A 36 -0.18 11.31 -11.73
CA GLY A 36 0.51 11.32 -10.44
C GLY A 36 0.72 9.92 -9.88
N CYS A 37 -0.29 9.05 -9.97
CA CYS A 37 -0.19 7.65 -9.55
C CYS A 37 0.83 6.88 -10.38
N GLY A 38 0.79 7.03 -11.72
CA GLY A 38 1.76 6.39 -12.61
C GLY A 38 3.20 6.78 -12.26
N ALA A 39 3.46 8.09 -12.13
CA ALA A 39 4.77 8.61 -11.75
C ALA A 39 5.19 8.20 -10.32
N PHE A 40 4.23 8.05 -9.40
CA PHE A 40 4.49 7.56 -8.06
C PHE A 40 4.92 6.09 -8.07
N ILE A 41 4.25 5.24 -8.86
CA ILE A 41 4.64 3.83 -9.03
C ILE A 41 6.04 3.73 -9.64
N ASP A 42 6.34 4.55 -10.65
CA ASP A 42 7.68 4.60 -11.25
C ASP A 42 8.74 5.00 -10.23
N GLY A 43 8.45 6.02 -9.41
CA GLY A 43 9.35 6.43 -8.33
C GLY A 43 9.52 5.35 -7.25
N LEU A 44 8.52 4.50 -6.99
CA LEU A 44 8.65 3.38 -6.05
C LEU A 44 9.58 2.29 -6.60
N LEU A 45 9.48 2.00 -7.90
CA LEU A 45 10.27 0.98 -8.59
C LEU A 45 11.65 1.48 -9.03
N SER A 46 11.91 2.79 -8.97
CA SER A 46 13.20 3.36 -9.34
C SER A 46 14.31 3.09 -8.30
N GLY A 47 15.56 3.34 -8.71
CA GLY A 47 16.73 3.22 -7.84
C GLY A 47 16.91 4.33 -6.80
N ILE A 48 15.97 5.25 -6.63
CA ILE A 48 16.12 6.30 -5.60
C ILE A 48 16.11 5.67 -4.21
N GLU A 49 17.10 6.03 -3.38
CA GLU A 49 17.31 5.40 -2.08
C GLU A 49 16.19 5.75 -1.08
N ARG A 50 15.76 7.02 -1.04
CA ARG A 50 14.71 7.50 -0.15
C ARG A 50 13.48 7.95 -0.94
N LYS A 51 12.34 7.31 -0.67
CA LYS A 51 11.05 7.59 -1.31
C LYS A 51 10.33 8.78 -0.67
N THR A 52 10.98 9.94 -0.61
CA THR A 52 10.37 11.18 -0.10
C THR A 52 9.56 11.87 -1.19
N GLY A 53 8.54 12.67 -0.83
CA GLY A 53 7.75 13.40 -1.84
C GLY A 53 8.57 14.34 -2.73
N TRP A 54 9.74 14.80 -2.26
CA TRP A 54 10.67 15.61 -3.04
C TRP A 54 11.43 14.77 -4.06
N LEU A 55 12.13 13.73 -3.60
CA LEU A 55 12.94 12.85 -4.46
C LEU A 55 12.07 12.11 -5.49
N MET A 56 10.87 11.69 -5.10
CA MET A 56 9.88 11.10 -6.01
C MET A 56 9.44 12.10 -7.10
N ALA A 57 9.31 13.38 -6.76
CA ALA A 57 8.93 14.42 -7.72
C ALA A 57 10.08 14.74 -8.69
N GLU A 58 11.31 14.84 -8.20
CA GLU A 58 12.51 15.02 -9.03
C GLU A 58 12.69 13.84 -9.99
N GLN A 59 12.53 12.60 -9.50
CA GLN A 59 12.57 11.39 -10.33
C GLN A 59 11.53 11.42 -11.47
N ALA A 60 10.38 12.06 -11.23
CA ALA A 60 9.32 12.24 -12.21
C ALA A 60 9.49 13.51 -13.08
N GLY A 61 10.61 14.22 -12.98
CA GLY A 61 10.86 15.45 -13.74
C GLY A 61 10.03 16.67 -13.28
N LEU A 62 9.46 16.64 -12.08
CA LEU A 62 8.64 17.72 -11.54
C LEU A 62 9.49 18.71 -10.74
N SER A 63 9.23 20.01 -10.92
CA SER A 63 9.96 21.08 -10.22
C SER A 63 9.59 21.27 -8.75
N ARG A 64 8.50 20.64 -8.29
CA ARG A 64 7.94 20.79 -6.93
C ARG A 64 7.31 19.48 -6.43
N PRO A 65 7.34 19.22 -5.10
CA PRO A 65 6.81 17.98 -4.52
C PRO A 65 5.27 17.92 -4.46
N TRP A 66 4.59 18.99 -4.84
CA TRP A 66 3.16 19.19 -4.56
C TRP A 66 2.27 18.14 -5.19
N ARG A 67 2.63 17.63 -6.38
CA ARG A 67 1.86 16.58 -7.06
C ARG A 67 1.94 15.26 -6.29
N MET A 68 3.13 14.85 -5.85
CA MET A 68 3.33 13.63 -5.06
C MET A 68 2.65 13.73 -3.69
N GLN A 69 2.76 14.88 -3.03
CA GLN A 69 2.09 15.11 -1.75
C GLN A 69 0.57 15.19 -1.90
N ALA A 70 0.06 15.77 -2.99
CA ALA A 70 -1.37 15.82 -3.25
C ALA A 70 -1.93 14.41 -3.43
N LEU A 71 -1.27 13.56 -4.23
CA LEU A 71 -1.69 12.17 -4.43
C LEU A 71 -1.91 11.42 -3.11
N LEU A 72 -0.97 11.56 -2.16
CA LEU A 72 -1.00 10.82 -0.90
C LEU A 72 -1.87 11.45 0.19
N GLY A 73 -2.07 12.78 0.17
CA GLY A 73 -2.68 13.49 1.30
C GLY A 73 -3.87 14.38 0.99
N ARG A 74 -4.14 14.72 -0.28
CA ARG A 74 -5.21 15.66 -0.66
C ARG A 74 -6.15 15.14 -1.74
N SER A 75 -5.67 14.23 -2.59
CA SER A 75 -6.46 13.61 -3.64
C SER A 75 -7.40 12.57 -3.04
N GLN A 76 -8.66 12.58 -3.47
CA GLN A 76 -9.62 11.54 -3.14
C GLN A 76 -9.56 10.44 -4.21
N TRP A 77 -9.28 9.22 -3.77
CA TRP A 77 -9.27 8.02 -4.59
C TRP A 77 -9.69 6.84 -3.73
N ASP A 78 -10.27 5.82 -4.36
CA ASP A 78 -10.89 4.70 -3.67
C ASP A 78 -9.83 3.62 -3.35
N CYS A 79 -9.46 3.51 -2.08
CA CYS A 79 -8.44 2.55 -1.65
C CYS A 79 -8.92 1.10 -1.73
N GLU A 80 -10.22 0.85 -1.53
CA GLU A 80 -10.79 -0.49 -1.61
C GLU A 80 -10.85 -0.93 -3.07
N ARG A 81 -11.29 -0.05 -3.98
CA ARG A 81 -11.28 -0.34 -5.40
C ARG A 81 -9.87 -0.58 -5.94
N MET A 82 -8.88 0.16 -5.46
CA MET A 82 -7.47 -0.11 -5.80
C MET A 82 -7.03 -1.50 -5.33
N ARG A 83 -7.39 -1.88 -4.10
CA ARG A 83 -7.10 -3.20 -3.54
C ARG A 83 -7.76 -4.31 -4.37
N ASP A 84 -9.03 -4.16 -4.74
CA ASP A 84 -9.74 -5.14 -5.57
C ASP A 84 -9.05 -5.33 -6.94
N ILE A 85 -8.65 -4.25 -7.61
CA ILE A 85 -7.94 -4.34 -8.89
C ILE A 85 -6.59 -5.04 -8.74
N VAL A 86 -5.86 -4.78 -7.65
CA VAL A 86 -4.59 -5.47 -7.36
C VAL A 86 -4.84 -6.94 -7.06
N PHE A 87 -5.88 -7.27 -6.29
CA PHE A 87 -6.29 -8.65 -6.02
C PHE A 87 -6.57 -9.38 -7.34
N ASP A 88 -7.44 -8.84 -8.20
CA ASP A 88 -7.78 -9.43 -9.49
C ASP A 88 -6.54 -9.64 -10.37
N TYR A 89 -5.67 -8.62 -10.47
CA TYR A 89 -4.41 -8.71 -11.22
C TYR A 89 -3.49 -9.83 -10.69
N VAL A 90 -3.40 -9.98 -9.37
CA VAL A 90 -2.58 -11.03 -8.74
C VAL A 90 -3.18 -12.42 -8.99
N ILE A 91 -4.50 -12.58 -8.84
CA ILE A 91 -5.15 -13.88 -9.05
C ILE A 91 -5.11 -14.29 -10.52
N GLU A 92 -5.28 -13.36 -11.46
CA GLU A 92 -5.10 -13.63 -12.90
C GLU A 92 -3.69 -14.16 -13.22
N ALA A 93 -2.66 -13.64 -12.56
CA ALA A 93 -1.27 -14.00 -12.83
C ALA A 93 -0.77 -15.22 -12.04
N LEU A 94 -1.19 -15.35 -10.77
CA LEU A 94 -0.63 -16.31 -9.82
C LEU A 94 -1.64 -17.40 -9.38
N GLY A 95 -2.91 -17.30 -9.78
CA GLY A 95 -3.98 -18.21 -9.39
C GLY A 95 -3.62 -19.68 -9.62
N ASP A 96 -3.84 -20.50 -8.59
CA ASP A 96 -3.53 -21.92 -8.60
C ASP A 96 -4.35 -22.64 -7.53
N ASP A 97 -4.81 -23.86 -7.80
CA ASP A 97 -5.62 -24.65 -6.86
C ASP A 97 -4.86 -24.99 -5.56
N SER A 98 -3.53 -24.98 -5.61
CA SER A 98 -2.66 -25.18 -4.44
C SER A 98 -2.14 -23.88 -3.83
N GLY A 99 -2.69 -22.73 -4.25
CA GLY A 99 -2.34 -21.43 -3.69
C GLY A 99 -2.74 -21.30 -2.22
N VAL A 100 -1.98 -20.50 -1.47
CA VAL A 100 -2.20 -20.28 -0.04
C VAL A 100 -2.33 -18.79 0.27
N LEU A 101 -3.15 -18.50 1.28
CA LEU A 101 -3.25 -17.18 1.88
C LEU A 101 -2.30 -17.10 3.08
N VAL A 102 -1.40 -16.13 3.07
CA VAL A 102 -0.51 -15.83 4.18
C VAL A 102 -0.96 -14.53 4.81
N VAL A 103 -1.26 -14.57 6.12
CA VAL A 103 -1.63 -13.38 6.88
C VAL A 103 -0.57 -13.13 7.94
N ASP A 104 -0.02 -11.92 7.94
CA ASP A 104 0.99 -11.51 8.90
C ASP A 104 0.90 -10.02 9.21
N ASP A 105 1.40 -9.61 10.36
CA ASP A 105 1.47 -8.22 10.76
C ASP A 105 2.87 -7.63 10.60
N THR A 106 2.96 -6.40 10.10
CA THR A 106 4.22 -5.68 9.94
C THR A 106 4.19 -4.36 10.69
N GLY A 107 5.19 -4.17 11.54
CA GLY A 107 5.41 -2.93 12.27
C GLY A 107 6.29 -1.95 11.50
N PHE A 108 5.87 -0.70 11.47
CA PHE A 108 6.57 0.45 10.90
C PHE A 108 6.98 1.38 12.03
N LEU A 109 8.29 1.51 12.29
CA LEU A 109 8.80 2.42 13.31
C LEU A 109 8.43 3.87 12.99
N LYS A 110 8.00 4.61 14.02
CA LYS A 110 7.59 6.01 13.87
C LYS A 110 8.18 6.85 14.99
N LYS A 111 8.46 8.12 14.68
CA LYS A 111 8.72 9.15 15.68
C LYS A 111 7.51 10.09 15.72
N GLY A 112 7.10 10.49 16.93
CA GLY A 112 5.93 11.35 17.16
C GLY A 112 4.60 10.61 17.34
N ARG A 113 3.51 11.37 17.40
CA ARG A 113 2.16 10.92 17.82
C ARG A 113 1.08 11.08 16.76
N HIS A 114 1.39 11.60 15.57
CA HIS A 114 0.39 11.98 14.57
C HIS A 114 0.06 10.88 13.55
N SER A 115 0.92 9.89 13.34
CA SER A 115 0.59 8.77 12.42
C SER A 115 -0.54 7.93 12.99
N VAL A 116 -1.59 7.69 12.19
CA VAL A 116 -2.76 6.92 12.58
C VAL A 116 -2.36 5.56 13.15
N GLY A 117 -2.92 5.19 14.31
CA GLY A 117 -2.61 3.92 14.97
C GLY A 117 -1.22 3.81 15.60
N VAL A 118 -0.42 4.89 15.63
CA VAL A 118 0.91 4.83 16.26
C VAL A 118 0.81 4.72 17.78
N ALA A 119 1.43 3.70 18.35
CA ALA A 119 1.51 3.49 19.79
C ALA A 119 2.79 2.76 20.16
N ARG A 120 3.13 2.75 21.46
CA ARG A 120 4.14 1.84 21.99
C ARG A 120 3.56 0.44 22.05
N GLN A 121 4.04 -0.43 21.18
CA GLN A 121 3.58 -1.81 21.05
C GLN A 121 4.71 -2.68 20.51
N TYR A 122 4.58 -4.01 20.63
CA TYR A 122 5.58 -4.93 20.09
C TYR A 122 5.59 -4.85 18.56
N SER A 123 6.76 -4.63 17.99
CA SER A 123 7.01 -4.61 16.54
C SER A 123 7.85 -5.82 16.18
N GLY A 124 7.30 -6.76 15.42
CA GLY A 124 8.04 -7.96 14.97
C GLY A 124 9.34 -7.60 14.25
N THR A 125 9.28 -6.61 13.35
CA THR A 125 10.43 -6.05 12.62
C THR A 125 11.52 -5.42 13.48
N ALA A 126 11.20 -4.96 14.69
CA ALA A 126 12.19 -4.38 15.61
C ALA A 126 12.60 -5.33 16.75
N GLY A 127 11.88 -6.44 16.93
CA GLY A 127 12.10 -7.42 18.01
C GLY A 127 11.83 -6.87 19.42
N ARG A 128 11.13 -5.73 19.55
CA ARG A 128 10.91 -5.06 20.85
C ARG A 128 9.68 -4.16 20.84
N ILE A 129 9.31 -3.69 22.03
CA ILE A 129 8.28 -2.65 22.20
C ILE A 129 8.86 -1.30 21.79
N GLU A 130 8.30 -0.72 20.75
CA GLU A 130 8.68 0.58 20.21
C GLU A 130 7.45 1.38 19.78
N ASN A 131 7.65 2.68 19.58
CA ASN A 131 6.63 3.51 18.97
C ASN A 131 6.51 3.16 17.48
N CYS A 132 5.44 2.45 17.11
CA CYS A 132 5.25 1.97 15.75
C CYS A 132 3.78 1.98 15.35
N GLN A 133 3.57 1.98 14.05
CA GLN A 133 2.29 1.70 13.40
C GLN A 133 2.32 0.24 12.95
N VAL A 134 1.22 -0.50 13.07
CA VAL A 134 1.17 -1.91 12.63
C VAL A 134 0.10 -2.06 11.57
N GLY A 135 0.46 -2.65 10.43
CA GLY A 135 -0.49 -3.11 9.43
C GLY A 135 -0.61 -4.64 9.48
N VAL A 136 -1.81 -5.17 9.32
CA VAL A 136 -2.08 -6.59 9.06
C VAL A 136 -2.22 -6.72 7.55
N PHE A 137 -1.48 -7.65 6.95
CA PHE A 137 -1.38 -7.80 5.51
C PHE A 137 -1.76 -9.22 5.12
N ALA A 138 -2.42 -9.33 3.96
CA ALA A 138 -2.67 -10.60 3.31
C ALA A 138 -1.82 -10.69 2.04
N ALA A 139 -1.06 -11.78 1.92
CA ALA A 139 -0.35 -12.14 0.71
C ALA A 139 -0.95 -13.43 0.13
N TYR A 140 -1.06 -13.48 -1.19
CA TYR A 140 -1.34 -14.71 -1.90
C TYR A 140 -0.03 -15.28 -2.44
N ALA A 141 0.18 -16.58 -2.24
CA ALA A 141 1.37 -17.28 -2.70
C ALA A 141 1.00 -18.58 -3.41
N SER A 142 1.69 -18.86 -4.52
CA SER A 142 1.56 -20.11 -5.27
C SER A 142 2.90 -20.50 -5.89
N ARG A 143 2.93 -21.60 -6.65
CA ARG A 143 4.12 -21.98 -7.43
C ARG A 143 4.55 -20.95 -8.48
N PHE A 144 3.70 -19.98 -8.79
CA PHE A 144 3.99 -18.93 -9.78
C PHE A 144 4.59 -17.66 -9.16
N GLY A 145 4.53 -17.51 -7.84
CA GLY A 145 5.06 -16.34 -7.14
C GLY A 145 4.21 -15.95 -5.93
N GLN A 146 4.42 -14.72 -5.44
CA GLN A 146 3.66 -14.17 -4.34
C GLN A 146 3.47 -12.66 -4.48
N ALA A 147 2.35 -12.15 -3.95
CA ALA A 147 2.07 -10.72 -3.90
C ALA A 147 1.14 -10.37 -2.74
N LEU A 148 1.23 -9.13 -2.25
CA LEU A 148 0.27 -8.56 -1.31
C LEU A 148 -1.05 -8.29 -2.02
N ILE A 149 -2.15 -8.76 -1.43
CA ILE A 149 -3.50 -8.67 -2.00
C ILE A 149 -4.47 -7.91 -1.11
N ASP A 150 -4.17 -7.76 0.18
CA ASP A 150 -4.98 -6.96 1.09
C ASP A 150 -4.15 -6.35 2.23
N ARG A 151 -4.69 -5.32 2.88
CA ARG A 151 -4.10 -4.63 4.01
C ARG A 151 -5.17 -4.03 4.90
N ARG A 152 -4.94 -4.08 6.21
CA ARG A 152 -5.71 -3.31 7.19
C ARG A 152 -4.77 -2.70 8.22
N LEU A 153 -5.07 -1.47 8.62
CA LEU A 153 -4.32 -0.83 9.69
C LEU A 153 -4.83 -1.32 11.05
N TYR A 154 -3.94 -1.82 11.91
CA TYR A 154 -4.30 -2.08 13.30
C TYR A 154 -4.46 -0.77 14.06
N LEU A 155 -5.66 -0.54 14.61
CA LEU A 155 -5.98 0.62 15.43
C LEU A 155 -5.94 0.23 16.92
N PRO A 156 -4.91 0.63 17.68
CA PRO A 156 -4.83 0.28 19.11
C PRO A 156 -6.02 0.84 19.89
N GLU A 157 -6.40 0.17 20.98
CA GLU A 157 -7.53 0.56 21.83
C GLU A 157 -7.46 2.01 22.31
N ALA A 158 -6.26 2.50 22.67
CA ALA A 158 -6.01 3.88 23.06
C ALA A 158 -6.29 4.91 21.95
N TRP A 159 -6.18 4.52 20.68
CA TRP A 159 -6.63 5.33 19.54
C TRP A 159 -8.13 5.17 19.31
N ALA A 160 -8.63 3.93 19.36
CA ALA A 160 -10.02 3.63 19.08
C ALA A 160 -10.99 4.32 20.04
N ARG A 161 -10.55 4.58 21.29
CA ARG A 161 -11.32 5.28 22.34
C ARG A 161 -11.09 6.80 22.41
N ASP A 162 -10.18 7.36 21.61
CA ASP A 162 -9.88 8.80 21.63
C ASP A 162 -10.61 9.51 20.49
N GLU A 163 -11.82 10.00 20.76
CA GLU A 163 -12.68 10.66 19.76
C GLU A 163 -12.03 11.88 19.12
N ALA A 164 -11.32 12.69 19.91
CA ALA A 164 -10.65 13.89 19.40
C ALA A 164 -9.55 13.52 18.40
N ARG A 165 -8.75 12.50 18.72
CA ARG A 165 -7.69 12.01 17.84
C ARG A 165 -8.23 11.31 16.60
N ARG A 166 -9.32 10.53 16.73
CA ARG A 166 -10.03 9.92 15.59
C ARG A 166 -10.53 10.98 14.62
N LYS A 167 -11.18 12.03 15.13
CA LYS A 167 -11.69 13.14 14.34
C LYS A 167 -10.57 13.88 13.62
N ALA A 168 -9.48 14.20 14.32
CA ALA A 168 -8.32 14.89 13.75
C ALA A 168 -7.60 14.08 12.66
N ALA A 169 -7.63 12.74 12.75
CA ALA A 169 -7.04 11.84 11.79
C ALA A 169 -8.02 11.33 10.71
N HIS A 170 -9.27 11.82 10.71
CA HIS A 170 -10.33 11.39 9.78
C HIS A 170 -10.56 9.87 9.78
N ILE A 171 -10.48 9.23 10.95
CA ILE A 171 -10.75 7.79 11.09
C ILE A 171 -12.26 7.54 10.90
N PRO A 172 -12.68 6.65 9.99
CA PRO A 172 -14.08 6.30 9.82
C PRO A 172 -14.73 5.82 11.13
N GLN A 173 -16.03 6.11 11.32
CA GLN A 173 -16.72 5.83 12.59
C GLN A 173 -16.89 4.34 12.87
N ASP A 174 -17.02 3.54 11.83
CA ASP A 174 -17.16 2.09 11.84
C ASP A 174 -15.86 1.34 12.19
N VAL A 175 -14.71 2.02 12.12
CA VAL A 175 -13.43 1.43 12.54
C VAL A 175 -13.34 1.37 14.06
N ALA A 176 -13.63 0.20 14.63
CA ALA A 176 -13.46 -0.09 16.05
C ALA A 176 -12.11 -0.75 16.35
N PHE A 177 -11.80 -0.89 17.64
CA PHE A 177 -10.70 -1.75 18.07
C PHE A 177 -11.03 -3.21 17.72
N ALA A 178 -10.08 -3.90 17.09
CA ALA A 178 -10.10 -5.34 16.87
C ALA A 178 -8.69 -5.88 17.10
N THR A 179 -8.58 -7.07 17.69
CA THR A 179 -7.28 -7.74 17.84
C THR A 179 -6.73 -8.11 16.46
N LYS A 180 -5.40 -8.24 16.32
CA LYS A 180 -4.80 -8.60 15.02
C LYS A 180 -5.39 -9.91 14.44
N PRO A 181 -5.62 -10.98 15.23
CA PRO A 181 -6.28 -12.19 14.73
C PRO A 181 -7.76 -12.00 14.35
N ALA A 182 -8.44 -10.97 14.86
CA ALA A 182 -9.80 -10.64 14.44
C ALA A 182 -9.86 -9.75 13.19
N ILE A 183 -8.72 -9.11 12.84
CA ILE A 183 -8.56 -8.36 11.59
C ILE A 183 -8.17 -9.29 10.43
N ALA A 184 -7.32 -10.29 10.74
CA ALA A 184 -6.90 -11.38 9.87
C ALA A 184 -8.10 -12.23 9.41
#